data_AF-A0AB74BYV9-F1
#
_entry.id   AF-A0AB74BYV9-F1
#
_cell.length_a   1.000
_cell.length_b   1.000
_cell.length_c   1.000
_cell.angle_alpha   90.00
_cell.angle_beta   90.00
_cell.angle_gamma   90.00
#
_symmetry.space_group_name_H-M   'P 1'
#
loop_
_entity.id
_entity.type
_entity.pdbx_description
1 polymer ?
#
loop_
_entity_poly.entity_id
_entity_poly.type
_entity_poly.pdbx_seq_one_letter_code
_entity_poly.pdbx_strand_id
1 'polypeptide(L)'
;MKWTAILIALSAVSTQALESRDFDGKVTCGGGLPADYKAIKGGIDYLNGVGGTPVEDPNKCGRVSCSYNSAIYMCNWTNEKQALKSFATLASGAQAILDKCTNDLGTVGKVEAPNGWGVEVAYASC
;
A
#
# COMPACT_ATOMS: atom_id res chain seq x y z
N MET A 1 13.93 -17.79 61.87
CA MET A 1 12.73 -17.07 61.43
C MET A 1 13.12 -16.27 60.18
N LYS A 2 12.73 -16.77 59.00
CA LYS A 2 13.09 -16.22 57.68
C LYS A 2 11.90 -15.42 57.14
N TRP A 3 12.04 -14.12 56.96
CA TRP A 3 11.09 -13.31 56.19
C TRP A 3 11.83 -12.75 54.98
N THR A 4 11.54 -13.32 53.82
CA THR A 4 12.10 -12.92 52.53
C THR A 4 11.15 -11.90 51.91
N ALA A 5 11.61 -10.67 51.69
CA ALA A 5 10.87 -9.65 50.97
C ALA A 5 10.79 -10.02 49.49
N ILE A 6 9.57 -10.18 48.97
CA ILE A 6 9.33 -10.39 47.54
C ILE A 6 9.38 -9.03 46.85
N LEU A 7 10.50 -8.74 46.20
CA LEU A 7 10.62 -7.69 45.19
C LEU A 7 9.89 -8.19 43.93
N ILE A 8 8.65 -7.74 43.73
CA ILE A 8 8.03 -7.83 42.40
C ILE A 8 8.63 -6.69 41.58
N ALA A 9 9.67 -7.01 40.82
CA ALA A 9 10.09 -6.17 39.71
C ALA A 9 8.91 -6.11 38.72
N LEU A 10 8.22 -4.98 38.67
CA LEU A 10 7.41 -4.62 37.52
C LEU A 10 8.37 -4.44 36.35
N SER A 11 8.66 -5.53 35.64
CA SER A 11 9.26 -5.48 34.33
C SER A 11 8.37 -4.59 33.47
N ALA A 12 8.93 -3.49 32.96
CA ALA A 12 8.32 -2.70 31.92
C ALA A 12 7.85 -3.66 30.82
N VAL A 13 6.54 -3.69 30.56
CA VAL A 13 6.01 -4.35 29.37
C VAL A 13 6.59 -3.57 28.20
N SER A 14 7.65 -4.11 27.58
CA SER A 14 8.08 -3.68 26.27
C SER A 14 6.99 -4.09 25.29
N THR A 15 6.06 -3.18 25.01
CA THR A 15 5.16 -3.29 23.86
C THR A 15 5.98 -3.02 22.59
N GLN A 16 6.83 -3.97 22.22
CA GLN A 16 7.47 -4.01 20.91
C GLN A 16 7.29 -5.41 20.33
N ALA A 17 6.20 -5.59 19.57
CA ALA A 17 6.16 -6.28 18.29
C ALA A 17 4.71 -6.65 17.88
N LEU A 18 4.32 -6.15 16.70
CA LEU A 18 3.46 -6.82 15.72
C LEU A 18 1.97 -6.99 16.07
N GLU A 19 1.27 -5.88 16.35
CA GLU A 19 0.00 -5.72 15.63
C GLU A 19 0.38 -5.38 14.18
N SER A 20 -0.37 -5.89 13.20
CA SER A 20 -0.08 -5.71 11.77
C SER A 20 0.42 -4.29 11.53
N ARG A 21 1.57 -4.14 10.83
CA ARG A 21 1.89 -2.83 10.25
C ARG A 21 0.87 -2.60 9.16
N ASP A 22 -0.33 -2.22 9.58
CA ASP A 22 -1.31 -1.52 8.78
C ASP A 22 -0.50 -0.47 8.05
N PHE A 23 -0.54 -0.58 6.74
CA PHE A 23 0.05 0.36 5.83
C PHE A 23 -0.29 1.77 6.35
N ASP A 24 0.70 2.53 6.84
CA ASP A 24 0.50 3.85 7.47
C ASP A 24 0.01 4.92 6.47
N GLY A 25 -0.34 4.48 5.25
CA GLY A 25 -0.96 5.30 4.25
C GLY A 25 -2.48 5.34 4.36
N LYS A 26 -3.02 6.52 4.13
CA LYS A 26 -4.45 6.77 4.18
C LYS A 26 -5.11 6.26 2.89
N VAL A 27 -5.99 5.26 3.01
CA VAL A 27 -6.80 4.78 1.88
C VAL A 27 -8.05 5.66 1.70
N THR A 28 -8.24 6.17 0.49
CA THR A 28 -9.42 6.94 0.05
C THR A 28 -10.03 6.28 -1.18
N CYS A 29 -11.33 5.98 -1.16
CA CYS A 29 -12.04 5.32 -2.26
C CYS A 29 -12.62 6.33 -3.26
N GLY A 30 -12.75 5.93 -4.53
CA GLY A 30 -13.21 6.81 -5.62
C GLY A 30 -12.08 7.61 -6.27
N GLY A 31 -12.44 8.69 -6.97
CA GLY A 31 -11.48 9.55 -7.69
C GLY A 31 -11.26 9.20 -9.17
N GLY A 32 -12.04 8.25 -9.71
CA GLY A 32 -11.99 7.84 -11.12
C GLY A 32 -13.09 6.86 -11.48
N LEU A 33 -13.01 6.27 -12.67
CA LEU A 33 -13.85 5.13 -13.05
C LEU A 33 -13.30 3.84 -12.44
N PRO A 34 -14.17 2.89 -12.04
CA PRO A 34 -13.76 1.63 -11.43
C PRO A 34 -12.97 0.75 -12.40
N ALA A 35 -11.91 0.16 -11.87
CA ALA A 35 -11.15 -0.91 -12.50
C ALA A 35 -11.77 -2.28 -12.19
N ASP A 36 -11.58 -3.25 -13.08
CA ASP A 36 -12.03 -4.62 -12.84
C ASP A 36 -11.22 -5.27 -11.69
N TYR A 37 -11.94 -5.82 -10.72
CA TYR A 37 -11.35 -6.45 -9.53
C TYR A 37 -10.34 -7.56 -9.89
N LYS A 38 -10.66 -8.42 -10.86
CA LYS A 38 -9.80 -9.56 -11.21
C LYS A 38 -8.54 -9.08 -11.92
N ALA A 39 -8.65 -8.08 -12.78
CA ALA A 39 -7.51 -7.44 -13.43
C ALA A 39 -6.57 -6.77 -12.41
N ILE A 40 -7.12 -6.05 -11.42
CA ILE A 40 -6.30 -5.45 -10.35
C ILE A 40 -5.64 -6.53 -9.49
N LYS A 41 -6.36 -7.60 -9.13
CA LYS A 41 -5.76 -8.74 -8.43
C LYS A 41 -4.60 -9.37 -9.21
N GLY A 42 -4.78 -9.60 -10.52
CA GLY A 42 -3.70 -10.07 -11.38
C GLY A 42 -2.51 -9.09 -11.48
N GLY A 43 -2.79 -7.79 -11.46
CA GLY A 43 -1.77 -6.75 -11.39
C GLY A 43 -0.98 -6.79 -10.07
N ILE A 44 -1.64 -7.03 -8.93
CA ILE A 44 -1.01 -7.21 -7.62
C ILE A 44 -0.10 -8.45 -7.65
N ASP A 45 -0.58 -9.58 -8.15
CA ASP A 45 0.20 -10.81 -8.26
C ASP A 45 1.44 -10.62 -9.16
N TYR A 46 1.30 -9.92 -10.28
CA TYR A 46 2.42 -9.54 -11.15
C TYR A 46 3.45 -8.69 -10.39
N LEU A 47 3.03 -7.61 -9.72
CA LEU A 47 3.93 -6.71 -8.99
C LEU A 47 4.65 -7.39 -7.81
N ASN A 48 4.04 -8.41 -7.20
CA ASN A 48 4.70 -9.23 -6.19
C ASN A 48 5.81 -10.12 -6.77
N GLY A 49 5.67 -10.56 -8.02
CA GLY A 49 6.66 -11.40 -8.71
C GLY A 49 7.77 -10.61 -9.42
N VAL A 50 7.56 -9.32 -9.69
CA VAL A 50 8.54 -8.48 -10.38
C VAL A 50 9.57 -7.92 -9.39
N GLY A 51 10.84 -8.28 -9.60
CA GLY A 51 11.95 -7.70 -8.86
C GLY A 51 12.27 -6.25 -9.28
N GLY A 52 13.13 -5.59 -8.50
CA GLY A 52 13.63 -4.25 -8.79
C GLY A 52 13.02 -3.16 -7.92
N THR A 53 13.48 -1.93 -8.15
CA THR A 53 13.21 -0.73 -7.35
C THR A 53 12.46 0.26 -8.23
N PRO A 54 11.12 0.41 -8.08
CA PRO A 54 10.38 1.37 -8.87
C PRO A 54 10.72 2.79 -8.44
N VAL A 55 10.78 3.69 -9.42
CA VAL A 55 11.15 5.09 -9.26
C VAL A 55 10.12 5.96 -9.97
N GLU A 56 9.70 7.03 -9.33
CA GLU A 56 8.82 8.03 -9.93
C GLU A 56 9.39 9.44 -9.76
N ASP A 57 9.26 10.24 -10.81
CA ASP A 57 9.66 11.64 -10.80
C ASP A 57 8.74 12.46 -9.86
N PRO A 58 9.17 13.66 -9.44
CA PRO A 58 8.35 14.57 -8.66
C PRO A 58 6.96 14.85 -9.29
N ASN A 59 5.92 14.88 -8.47
CA ASN A 59 4.56 15.25 -8.85
C ASN A 59 3.98 14.43 -10.02
N LYS A 60 4.32 13.14 -10.12
CA LYS A 60 3.84 12.25 -11.18
C LYS A 60 3.21 10.98 -10.63
N CYS A 61 2.37 10.38 -11.48
CA CYS A 61 1.83 9.04 -11.30
C CYS A 61 2.15 8.20 -12.53
N GLY A 62 3.07 7.25 -12.41
CA GLY A 62 3.47 6.34 -13.47
C GLY A 62 2.74 5.02 -13.39
N ARG A 63 2.30 4.54 -14.55
CA ARG A 63 1.59 3.27 -14.66
C ARG A 63 2.56 2.11 -14.51
N VAL A 64 2.36 1.27 -13.49
CA VAL A 64 3.21 0.10 -13.19
C VAL A 64 2.55 -1.22 -13.56
N SER A 65 1.24 -1.24 -13.74
CA SER A 65 0.47 -2.37 -14.28
C SER A 65 -0.75 -1.85 -15.04
N CYS A 66 -1.12 -2.52 -16.14
CA CYS A 66 -2.30 -2.21 -16.94
C CYS A 66 -2.78 -3.49 -17.64
N SER A 67 -4.01 -3.92 -17.39
CA SER A 67 -4.65 -5.01 -18.14
C SER A 67 -6.16 -4.84 -18.12
N TYR A 68 -6.86 -5.24 -19.19
CA TYR A 68 -8.33 -5.19 -19.26
C TYR A 68 -8.92 -3.85 -18.81
N ASN A 69 -8.37 -2.75 -19.33
CA ASN A 69 -8.70 -1.37 -18.94
C ASN A 69 -8.57 -1.02 -17.46
N SER A 70 -7.71 -1.71 -16.72
CA SER A 70 -7.55 -1.60 -15.27
C SER A 70 -6.09 -1.39 -14.93
N ALA A 71 -5.76 -0.30 -14.24
CA ALA A 71 -4.38 0.09 -14.00
C ALA A 71 -4.06 0.30 -12.52
N ILE A 72 -2.80 0.02 -12.20
CA ILE A 72 -2.15 0.34 -10.93
C ILE A 72 -1.06 1.37 -11.24
N TYR A 73 -1.04 2.46 -10.49
CA TYR A 73 -0.08 3.54 -10.62
C TYR A 73 0.79 3.66 -9.37
N MET A 74 2.08 3.95 -9.56
CA MET A 74 2.93 4.51 -8.51
C MET A 74 2.81 6.02 -8.57
N CYS A 75 2.47 6.67 -7.46
CA CYS A 75 2.37 8.11 -7.38
C CYS A 75 3.43 8.69 -6.45
N ASN A 76 3.92 9.87 -6.81
CA ASN A 76 4.82 10.69 -6.03
C ASN A 76 4.27 12.12 -6.00
N TRP A 77 3.71 12.51 -4.86
CA TRP A 77 3.16 13.85 -4.62
C TRP A 77 4.19 14.80 -3.98
N THR A 78 5.46 14.43 -3.97
CA THR A 78 6.54 15.29 -3.47
C THR A 78 7.27 15.99 -4.60
N ASN A 79 8.07 17.00 -4.23
CA ASN A 79 8.94 17.73 -5.16
C ASN A 79 10.28 17.03 -5.42
N GLU A 80 10.49 15.84 -4.85
CA GLU A 80 11.72 15.06 -4.97
C GLU A 80 11.44 13.73 -5.65
N LYS A 81 12.45 13.18 -6.33
CA LYS A 81 12.35 11.84 -6.94
C LYS A 81 12.22 10.79 -5.84
N GLN A 82 11.26 9.89 -5.97
CA GLN A 82 11.06 8.83 -4.99
C GLN A 82 11.36 7.46 -5.59
N ALA A 83 12.06 6.64 -4.80
CA ALA A 83 12.30 5.24 -5.07
C ALA A 83 11.71 4.41 -3.94
N LEU A 84 10.96 3.36 -4.27
CA LEU A 84 10.45 2.43 -3.26
C LEU A 84 11.34 1.20 -3.17
N LYS A 85 11.30 0.53 -2.03
CA LYS A 85 12.09 -0.69 -1.79
C LYS A 85 11.86 -1.78 -2.84
N SER A 86 10.63 -1.92 -3.35
CA SER A 86 10.26 -2.96 -4.31
C SER A 86 8.89 -2.71 -4.96
N PHE A 87 8.61 -3.38 -6.08
CA PHE A 87 7.26 -3.43 -6.64
C PHE A 87 6.24 -4.11 -5.70
N ALA A 88 6.67 -5.03 -4.82
CA ALA A 88 5.80 -5.62 -3.79
C ALA A 88 5.25 -4.56 -2.80
N THR A 89 5.94 -3.42 -2.63
CA THR A 89 5.43 -2.28 -1.85
C THR A 89 4.21 -1.65 -2.53
N LEU A 90 4.23 -1.53 -3.86
CA LEU A 90 3.08 -1.05 -4.65
C LEU A 90 1.95 -2.08 -4.65
N ALA A 91 2.29 -3.37 -4.76
CA ALA A 91 1.32 -4.46 -4.65
C ALA A 91 0.57 -4.42 -3.31
N SER A 92 1.27 -4.17 -2.21
CA SER A 92 0.66 -4.04 -0.87
C SER A 92 -0.29 -2.83 -0.80
N GLY A 93 0.10 -1.69 -1.40
CA GLY A 93 -0.78 -0.51 -1.47
C GLY A 93 -2.03 -0.74 -2.32
N ALA A 94 -1.88 -1.39 -3.48
CA ALA A 94 -3.00 -1.79 -4.32
C ALA A 94 -3.92 -2.79 -3.63
N GLN A 95 -3.37 -3.74 -2.86
CA GLN A 95 -4.14 -4.68 -2.05
C GLN A 95 -5.00 -3.95 -1.00
N ALA A 96 -4.43 -2.97 -0.29
CA ALA A 96 -5.18 -2.16 0.68
C ALA A 96 -6.34 -1.39 0.03
N ILE A 97 -6.16 -0.88 -1.19
CA ILE A 97 -7.24 -0.24 -1.96
C ILE A 97 -8.28 -1.28 -2.37
N LEU A 98 -7.86 -2.44 -2.87
CA LEU A 98 -8.75 -3.52 -3.27
C LEU A 98 -9.60 -4.02 -2.09
N ASP A 99 -9.01 -4.23 -0.92
CA ASP A 99 -9.71 -4.72 0.27
C ASP A 99 -10.76 -3.73 0.79
N LYS A 100 -10.47 -2.42 0.68
CA LYS A 100 -11.32 -1.37 1.27
C LYS A 100 -12.29 -0.73 0.28
N CYS A 101 -11.93 -0.64 -0.99
CA CYS A 101 -12.62 0.20 -1.98
C CYS A 101 -13.30 -0.59 -3.10
N THR A 102 -13.31 -1.91 -3.05
CA THR A 102 -14.07 -2.73 -4.00
C THR A 102 -15.56 -2.72 -3.69
N ASN A 103 -16.38 -2.54 -4.71
CA ASN A 103 -17.83 -2.68 -4.67
C ASN A 103 -18.34 -3.37 -5.96
N ASP A 104 -19.66 -3.39 -6.17
CA ASP A 104 -20.29 -4.04 -7.32
C ASP A 104 -19.85 -3.50 -8.69
N LEU A 105 -19.29 -2.28 -8.74
CA LEU A 105 -18.80 -1.66 -9.98
C LEU A 105 -17.32 -1.98 -10.25
N GLY A 106 -16.59 -2.48 -9.25
CA GLY A 106 -15.15 -2.74 -9.32
C GLY A 106 -14.37 -2.02 -8.22
N THR A 107 -13.08 -1.77 -8.47
CA THR A 107 -12.14 -1.18 -7.51
C THR A 107 -11.68 0.19 -8.02
N VAL A 108 -11.82 1.24 -7.19
CA VAL A 108 -11.20 2.54 -7.46
C VAL A 108 -10.84 3.23 -6.17
N GLY A 109 -9.63 3.77 -6.14
CA GLY A 109 -9.16 4.51 -4.98
C GLY A 109 -7.68 4.73 -5.01
N LYS A 110 -7.20 5.29 -3.91
CA LYS A 110 -5.80 5.58 -3.70
C LYS A 110 -5.39 5.34 -2.27
N VAL A 111 -4.11 5.11 -2.07
CA VAL A 111 -3.48 5.08 -0.76
C VAL A 111 -2.27 6.01 -0.76
N GLU A 112 -2.21 6.90 0.23
CA GLU A 112 -1.19 7.95 0.32
C GLU A 112 -0.38 7.76 1.60
N ALA A 113 0.92 7.46 1.47
CA ALA A 113 1.82 7.32 2.61
C ALA A 113 2.24 8.70 3.17
N PRO A 114 2.60 8.80 4.46
CA PRO A 114 2.93 10.09 5.09
C PRO A 114 4.12 10.83 4.46
N ASN A 115 5.02 10.09 3.81
CA ASN A 115 6.16 10.63 3.07
C ASN A 115 5.84 10.96 1.60
N GLY A 116 4.56 10.99 1.22
CA GLY A 116 4.10 11.57 -0.05
C GLY A 116 4.25 10.68 -1.29
N TRP A 117 4.56 9.40 -1.17
CA TRP A 117 4.30 8.43 -2.24
C TRP A 117 2.98 7.71 -2.01
N GLY A 118 2.49 7.02 -3.05
CA GLY A 118 1.35 6.13 -2.90
C GLY A 118 1.03 5.31 -4.13
N VAL A 119 -0.17 4.76 -4.11
CA VAL A 119 -0.72 3.94 -5.19
C VAL A 119 -2.09 4.48 -5.56
N GLU A 120 -2.38 4.50 -6.86
CA GLU A 120 -3.74 4.71 -7.37
C GLU A 120 -4.19 3.48 -8.17
N VAL A 121 -5.45 3.12 -8.00
CA VAL A 121 -6.14 2.08 -8.77
C VAL A 121 -7.34 2.73 -9.44
N ALA A 122 -7.39 2.65 -10.77
CA ALA A 122 -8.49 3.20 -11.57
C ALA A 122 -8.54 2.56 -12.96
N TYR A 123 -9.66 2.78 -13.63
CA TYR A 123 -9.78 2.54 -15.07
C TYR A 123 -8.69 3.28 -15.85
N ALA A 124 -8.12 2.63 -16.86
CA ALA A 124 -7.24 3.25 -17.82
C ALA A 124 -7.27 2.51 -19.14
N SER A 125 -7.16 3.21 -20.27
CA SER A 125 -7.00 2.54 -21.58
C SER A 125 -5.65 1.80 -21.61
N CYS A 126 -5.73 0.47 -21.63
CA CYS A 126 -4.63 -0.45 -21.91
C CYS A 126 -4.90 -1.05 -23.30
#